data_AF-A0A124GG46-F1
#
_entry.id   AF-A0A124GG46-F1
#
_cell.length_a   1.000
_cell.length_b   1.000
_cell.length_c   1.000
_cell.angle_alpha   90.00
_cell.angle_beta   90.00
_cell.angle_gamma   90.00
#
_symmetry.space_group_name_H-M   'P 1'
#
loop_
_entity.id
_entity.type
_entity.pdbx_description
1 polymer ?
#
loop_
_entity_poly.entity_id
_entity_poly.type
_entity_poly.pdbx_seq_one_letter_code
_entity_poly.pdbx_strand_id
1 'polypeptide(L)'
;MNEREKLAQEVKAWRAKGGFTAEAAAKVLGIPKRTFEGIEQGRGFPYPVLLRIAMESKSLSLQAMLEDSPRVEHQRQKPRRSI
;
A
#
# COMPACT_ATOMS: atom_id res chain seq x y z
N MET A 1 12.69 -7.21 21.34
CA MET A 1 12.55 -6.99 19.88
C MET A 1 13.43 -5.82 19.49
N ASN A 2 14.33 -6.01 18.53
CA ASN A 2 15.24 -4.94 18.10
C ASN A 2 14.60 -4.03 17.03
N GLU A 3 15.18 -2.86 16.78
CA GLU A 3 14.62 -1.87 15.84
C GLU A 3 14.45 -2.40 14.42
N ARG A 4 15.34 -3.32 13.97
CA ARG A 4 15.26 -3.90 12.63
C ARG A 4 14.10 -4.86 12.49
N GLU A 5 13.87 -5.70 13.51
CA GLU A 5 12.71 -6.58 13.57
C GLU A 5 11.42 -5.76 13.59
N LYS A 6 11.39 -4.66 14.35
CA LYS A 6 10.21 -3.79 14.45
C LYS A 6 9.90 -3.17 13.09
N LEU A 7 10.90 -2.63 12.42
CA LEU A 7 10.77 -2.10 11.06
C LEU A 7 10.28 -3.18 10.08
N ALA A 8 10.81 -4.40 10.18
CA ALA A 8 10.39 -5.52 9.33
C ALA A 8 8.89 -5.84 9.51
N GLN A 9 8.39 -5.85 10.75
CA GLN A 9 6.98 -6.05 11.03
C GLN A 9 6.11 -4.90 10.53
N GLU A 10 6.54 -3.64 10.70
CA GLU A 10 5.84 -2.46 10.20
C GLU A 10 5.70 -2.50 8.67
N VAL A 11 6.78 -2.84 7.95
CA VAL A 11 6.76 -2.95 6.48
C VAL A 11 5.85 -4.09 6.01
N LYS A 12 5.89 -5.26 6.66
CA LYS A 12 4.98 -6.38 6.37
C LYS A 12 3.52 -5.99 6.59
N ALA A 13 3.23 -5.34 7.71
CA ALA A 13 1.88 -4.92 8.05
C ALA A 13 1.36 -3.88 7.06
N TRP A 14 2.18 -2.88 6.70
CA TRP A 14 1.84 -1.89 5.69
C TRP A 14 1.55 -2.53 4.33
N ARG A 15 2.40 -3.46 3.88
CA ARG A 15 2.19 -4.20 2.63
C ARG A 15 0.89 -5.00 2.64
N ALA A 16 0.64 -5.73 3.72
CA ALA A 16 -0.56 -6.55 3.86
C ALA A 16 -1.83 -5.67 3.88
N LYS A 17 -1.81 -4.56 4.61
CA LYS A 17 -2.92 -3.59 4.66
C LYS A 17 -3.23 -3.00 3.29
N GLY A 18 -2.21 -2.73 2.49
CA GLY A 18 -2.36 -2.24 1.11
C GLY A 18 -2.70 -3.31 0.07
N GLY A 19 -2.73 -4.60 0.46
CA GLY A 19 -2.96 -5.71 -0.47
C GLY A 19 -1.86 -5.88 -1.52
N PHE A 20 -0.65 -5.38 -1.28
CA PHE A 20 0.42 -5.39 -2.26
C PHE A 20 1.22 -6.71 -2.27
N THR A 21 1.67 -7.12 -3.45
CA THR A 21 2.81 -8.02 -3.58
C THR A 21 4.10 -7.30 -3.16
N ALA A 22 5.15 -8.04 -2.82
CA ALA A 22 6.45 -7.43 -2.47
C ALA A 22 7.00 -6.57 -3.61
N GLU A 23 6.79 -6.99 -4.86
CA GLU A 23 7.21 -6.24 -6.05
C GLU A 23 6.42 -4.93 -6.22
N ALA A 24 5.10 -4.97 -6.07
CA ALA A 24 4.27 -3.77 -6.14
C ALA A 24 4.60 -2.78 -5.01
N ALA A 25 4.78 -3.27 -3.79
CA ALA A 25 5.19 -2.46 -2.65
C ALA A 25 6.56 -1.78 -2.87
N ALA A 26 7.54 -2.53 -3.40
CA ALA A 26 8.85 -1.99 -3.74
C ALA A 26 8.75 -0.89 -4.81
N LYS A 27 7.91 -1.09 -5.83
CA LYS A 27 7.65 -0.09 -6.88
C LYS A 27 7.00 1.18 -6.32
N VAL A 28 6.02 1.05 -5.41
CA VAL A 28 5.37 2.19 -4.74
C VAL A 28 6.37 3.02 -3.94
N LEU A 29 7.31 2.35 -3.26
CA LEU A 29 8.36 2.99 -2.46
C LEU A 29 9.57 3.45 -3.30
N GLY A 30 9.63 3.11 -4.58
CA GLY A 30 10.73 3.48 -5.47
C GLY A 30 12.05 2.79 -5.12
N ILE A 31 12.01 1.60 -4.54
CA ILE A 31 13.22 0.83 -4.16
C ILE A 31 13.28 -0.53 -4.88
N PRO A 32 14.47 -1.14 -5.03
CA PRO A 32 14.57 -2.48 -5.59
C PRO A 32 13.83 -3.52 -4.73
N LYS A 33 13.18 -4.49 -5.37
CA LYS A 33 12.47 -5.61 -4.70
C LYS A 33 13.35 -6.32 -3.66
N ARG A 34 14.61 -6.62 -4.01
CA ARG A 34 15.56 -7.27 -3.10
C ARG A 34 15.82 -6.46 -1.82
N THR A 35 15.80 -5.13 -1.92
CA THR A 35 15.92 -4.23 -0.78
C THR A 35 14.69 -4.34 0.11
N PHE A 36 13.50 -4.28 -0.48
CA PHE A 36 12.24 -4.44 0.23
C PHE A 36 12.16 -5.79 0.97
N GLU A 37 12.47 -6.89 0.29
CA GLU A 37 12.48 -8.24 0.88
C GLU A 37 13.52 -8.36 2.01
N GLY A 38 14.71 -7.77 1.83
CA GLY A 38 15.72 -7.75 2.88
C GLY A 38 15.25 -7.02 4.15
N ILE A 39 14.47 -5.94 4.00
CA ILE A 39 13.87 -5.22 5.13
C ILE A 39 12.85 -6.11 5.82
N GLU A 40 11.94 -6.76 5.07
CA GLU A 40 10.96 -7.70 5.63
C GLU A 40 11.61 -8.91 6.34
N GLN A 41 12.84 -9.28 5.97
CA GLN A 41 13.64 -10.32 6.60
C GLN A 41 14.41 -9.84 7.85
N GLY A 42 14.34 -8.55 8.19
CA GLY A 42 15.02 -7.99 9.37
C GLY A 42 16.47 -7.55 9.12
N ARG A 43 16.93 -7.46 7.86
CA ARG A 43 18.25 -6.88 7.53
C ARG A 43 18.35 -5.40 7.96
N GLY A 44 17.21 -4.74 8.12
CA GLY A 44 17.09 -3.33 8.45
C GLY A 44 17.22 -2.43 7.23
N PHE A 45 17.13 -1.13 7.48
CA PHE A 45 17.30 -0.09 6.46
C PHE A 45 18.10 1.07 7.06
N PRO A 46 19.05 1.69 6.32
CA PRO A 46 19.88 2.77 6.88
C PRO A 46 19.08 3.97 7.39
N TYR A 47 17.91 4.25 6.80
CA TYR A 47 17.08 5.40 7.13
C TYR A 47 15.65 4.96 7.53
N PRO A 48 15.47 4.30 8.68
CA PRO A 48 14.18 3.69 9.05
C PRO A 48 13.05 4.72 9.19
N VAL A 49 13.37 5.92 9.67
CA VAL A 49 12.39 7.03 9.79
C VAL A 49 11.92 7.50 8.41
N LEU A 50 12.83 7.65 7.45
CA LEU A 50 12.49 8.03 6.07
C LEU A 50 11.56 7.00 5.43
N LEU A 51 11.83 5.71 5.64
CA LEU A 51 10.98 4.64 5.13
C LEU A 51 9.56 4.68 5.71
N ARG A 52 9.42 4.98 7.01
CA ARG A 52 8.11 5.15 7.65
C ARG A 52 7.32 6.31 7.05
N ILE A 53 7.96 7.47 6.89
CA ILE A 53 7.35 8.65 6.28
C ILE A 53 6.91 8.35 4.83
N ALA A 54 7.75 7.64 4.07
CA ALA A 54 7.41 7.23 2.70
C ALA A 54 6.17 6.31 2.66
N MET A 55 6.10 5.30 3.55
CA MET A 55 4.94 4.41 3.65
C MET A 55 3.66 5.18 4.01
N GLU A 56 3.72 6.08 4.98
CA GLU A 56 2.59 6.90 5.41
C GLU A 56 2.09 7.82 4.28
N SER A 57 3.01 8.53 3.62
CA SER A 57 2.69 9.41 2.48
C SER A 57 1.99 8.65 1.35
N LYS A 58 2.43 7.43 1.03
CA LYS A 58 1.81 6.62 -0.03
C LYS A 58 0.44 6.07 0.39
N SER A 59 0.25 5.72 1.65
CA SER A 59 -1.07 5.30 2.16
C SER A 59 -2.10 6.41 2.07
N LEU A 60 -1.75 7.63 2.46
CA LEU A 60 -2.64 8.79 2.38
C LEU A 60 -3.02 9.12 0.92
N SER A 61 -2.05 9.08 0.01
CA SER A 61 -2.31 9.31 -1.41
C SER A 61 -3.30 8.30 -2.00
N LEU A 62 -3.23 7.02 -1.61
CA LEU A 62 -4.16 6.00 -2.09
C LEU A 62 -5.56 6.17 -1.52
N GLN A 63 -5.67 6.55 -0.24
CA GLN A 63 -6.96 6.84 0.38
C GLN A 63 -7.64 8.04 -0.29
N ALA A 64 -6.91 9.13 -0.51
CA ALA A 64 -7.42 10.30 -1.22
C ALA A 64 -7.94 9.94 -2.63
N MET A 65 -7.20 9.11 -3.38
CA MET A 65 -7.64 8.65 -4.70
C MET A 65 -8.89 7.74 -4.67
N LEU A 66 -9.11 7.01 -3.58
CA LEU A 66 -10.30 6.15 -3.43
C LEU A 66 -11.54 6.95 -3.01
N GLU A 67 -11.36 8.05 -2.28
CA GLU A 67 -12.45 8.93 -1.82
C GLU A 67 -12.98 9.81 -2.96
N ASP A 68 -12.13 10.25 -3.88
CA ASP A 68 -12.50 11.07 -5.04
C ASP A 68 -13.07 10.27 -6.23
N SER A 69 -13.22 8.95 -6.11
CA SER A 69 -13.79 8.13 -7.17
C SER A 69 -15.32 8.30 -7.22
N PRO A 70 -15.90 8.85 -8.31
CA PRO A 70 -17.35 8.91 -8.45
C PRO A 70 -17.85 7.47 -8.58
N ARG A 71 -18.48 6.96 -7.53
CA ARG A 71 -19.14 5.66 -7.54
C ARG A 71 -19.97 5.56 -8.81
N VAL A 72 -19.65 4.58 -9.66
CA VAL A 72 -20.38 4.27 -10.89
C VAL A 72 -21.85 4.08 -10.52
N GLU A 73 -22.63 5.12 -10.76
CA GLU A 73 -24.08 5.12 -10.65
C GLU A 73 -24.56 4.09 -11.66
N HIS A 74 -24.85 2.88 -11.17
CA HIS A 74 -25.48 1.86 -11.96
C HIS A 74 -26.87 2.40 -12.33
N GLN A 75 -26.97 3.06 -13.48
CA GLN A 75 -28.24 3.27 -14.16
C GLN A 75 -28.80 1.89 -14.52
N ARG A 76 -29.49 1.28 -13.55
CA ARG A 76 -30.49 0.25 -13.81
C ARG A 76 -31.58 0.92 -14.64
N GLN A 77 -31.40 0.95 -15.96
CA GLN A 77 -32.49 1.18 -16.89
C GLN A 77 -33.46 0.01 -16.72
N LYS A 78 -34.53 0.24 -15.94
CA LYS A 78 -35.65 -0.69 -15.85
C LYS A 78 -36.25 -0.84 -17.24
N PRO A 79 -36.56 -2.06 -17.73
CA PRO A 79 -37.35 -2.19 -18.93
C PRO A 79 -38.76 -1.68 -18.62
N ARG A 80 -39.17 -0.59 -19.26
CA ARG A 80 -40.57 -0.16 -19.25
C ARG A 80 -41.37 -1.19 -20.04
N ARG A 81 -42.03 -2.12 -19.34
CA ARG A 81 -43.23 -2.81 -19.84
C ARG A 81 -44.34 -1.77 -20.00
N SER A 82 -44.93 -1.68 -21.19
CA SER A 82 -46.31 -1.22 -21.43
C SER A 82 -46.71 -1.69 -22.84
N ILE A 83 -47.57 -2.73 -22.90
CA ILE A 83 -48.94 -2.74 -23.45
C ILE A 83 -48.95 -2.71 -24.98
#